data_AF-A0A1N6LB92-F1
#
_entry.id   AF-A0A1N6LB92-F1
#
_cell.length_a   1.000
_cell.length_b   1.000
_cell.length_c   1.000
_cell.angle_alpha   90.00
_cell.angle_beta   90.00
_cell.angle_gamma   90.00
#
_symmetry.space_group_name_H-M   'P 1'
#
loop_
_entity.id
_entity.type
_entity.pdbx_description
1 polymer ?
#
loop_
_entity_poly.entity_id
_entity_poly.type
_entity_poly.pdbx_seq_one_letter_code
_entity_poly.pdbx_strand_id
1 'polypeptide(L)' 'MDSVFVAMDLVRLPLRFDECLDIHCEKCDEELERHQLDIELPGRMLGTCELCKAWYLIDLEGGVMVLLPDESDLRGI' A
#
# COMPACT_ATOMS: atom_id res chain seq x y z
N MET A 1 -12.32 -13.25 19.48
CA MET A 1 -11.70 -12.75 18.24
C MET A 1 -12.33 -11.41 18.00
N ASP A 2 -11.66 -10.36 18.46
CA ASP A 2 -12.15 -9.00 18.24
C ASP A 2 -11.77 -8.59 16.83
N SER A 3 -12.75 -8.14 16.07
CA SER A 3 -12.56 -7.64 14.70
C SER A 3 -12.73 -6.13 14.72
N VAL A 4 -11.81 -5.43 14.06
CA VAL A 4 -11.87 -3.96 13.92
C VAL A 4 -12.22 -3.65 12.46
N PHE A 5 -13.17 -2.74 12.27
CA PHE A 5 -13.50 -2.20 10.95
C PHE A 5 -12.88 -0.83 10.82
N VAL A 6 -11.96 -0.66 9.86
CA VAL A 6 -11.31 0.61 9.57
C VAL A 6 -11.51 0.94 8.11
N ALA A 7 -11.89 2.18 7.82
CA ALA A 7 -11.93 2.68 6.45
C ALA A 7 -10.50 2.85 5.94
N MET A 8 -10.22 2.38 4.73
CA MET A 8 -8.89 2.47 4.14
C MET A 8 -8.94 3.35 2.90
N ASP A 9 -7.89 4.16 2.71
CA ASP A 9 -7.76 5.00 1.53
C ASP A 9 -7.31 4.15 0.33
N LEU A 10 -8.19 4.08 -0.68
CA LEU A 10 -7.94 3.40 -1.95
C LEU A 10 -7.40 4.40 -2.97
N VAL A 11 -6.22 4.09 -3.49
CA VAL A 11 -5.56 4.87 -4.53
C VAL A 11 -5.54 4.06 -5.81
N ARG A 12 -5.90 4.71 -6.93
CA ARG A 12 -5.83 4.09 -8.24
C ARG A 12 -4.48 4.38 -8.88
N LEU A 13 -3.77 3.31 -9.20
CA LEU A 13 -2.53 3.41 -9.94
C LEU A 13 -2.85 3.54 -11.44
N PRO A 14 -2.06 4.33 -12.18
CA PRO A 14 -2.20 4.35 -13.64
C PRO A 14 -1.94 2.94 -14.19
N LEU A 15 -2.84 2.44 -15.04
CA LEU A 15 -2.88 1.08 -15.61
C LEU A 15 -1.71 0.71 -16.53
N ARG A 16 -0.53 1.33 -16.38
CA ARG A 16 0.65 0.98 -17.17
C ARG A 16 1.39 -0.13 -16.45
N PHE A 17 1.17 -1.36 -16.92
CA PHE A 17 1.86 -2.60 -16.57
C PHE A 17 3.36 -2.60 -16.90
N ASP A 18 4.02 -1.44 -16.86
CA ASP A 18 5.47 -1.40 -16.96
C ASP A 18 6.05 -1.63 -15.57
N GLU A 19 7.05 -2.50 -15.48
CA GLU A 19 7.70 -2.94 -14.23
C GLU A 19 8.37 -1.79 -13.43
N CYS A 20 8.38 -0.58 -14.04
CA CYS A 20 8.94 0.67 -13.54
C CYS A 20 7.84 1.74 -13.28
N LEU A 21 6.71 1.36 -12.67
CA LEU A 21 5.84 2.36 -12.05
C LEU A 21 6.55 2.93 -10.82
N ASP A 22 6.90 4.20 -10.86
CA ASP A 22 7.34 4.94 -9.68
C ASP A 22 6.13 5.12 -8.76
N ILE A 23 5.97 4.21 -7.79
CA ILE A 23 4.88 4.25 -6.81
C ILE A 23 5.35 5.08 -5.63
N HIS A 24 4.63 6.17 -5.37
CA HIS A 24 4.98 7.14 -4.34
C HIS A 24 4.00 7.07 -3.16
N CYS A 25 4.45 7.55 -2.02
CA CYS A 25 3.65 7.64 -0.82
C CYS A 25 2.62 8.76 -0.91
N GLU A 26 1.33 8.48 -0.70
CA GLU A 26 0.28 9.53 -0.70
C GLU A 26 0.45 10.62 0.36
N LYS A 27 1.17 10.31 1.46
CA LYS A 27 1.33 11.27 2.58
C LYS A 27 2.49 12.23 2.38
N CYS A 28 3.54 11.82 1.68
CA CYS A 28 4.80 12.58 1.62
C CYS A 28 5.49 12.56 0.27
N ASP A 29 4.90 11.90 -0.73
CA ASP A 29 5.38 11.81 -2.12
C ASP A 29 6.76 11.16 -2.29
N GLU A 30 7.29 10.50 -1.25
CA GLU A 30 8.53 9.71 -1.34
C GLU A 30 8.27 8.38 -2.05
N GLU A 31 9.23 7.92 -2.86
CA GLU A 31 9.16 6.60 -3.50
C GLU A 31 9.01 5.48 -2.46
N LEU A 32 8.12 4.53 -2.71
CA LEU A 32 7.90 3.39 -1.83
C LEU A 32 8.92 2.29 -2.09
N GLU A 33 9.51 1.76 -1.00
CA GLU A 33 10.23 0.50 -1.07
C GLU A 33 9.24 -0.64 -1.23
N ARG A 34 9.44 -1.50 -2.24
CA ARG A 34 8.49 -2.56 -2.61
C ARG A 34 9.01 -3.92 -2.17
N HIS A 35 8.18 -4.65 -1.43
CA HIS A 35 8.47 -5.98 -0.89
C HIS A 35 7.49 -7.01 -1.46
N GLN A 36 7.99 -7.97 -2.21
CA GLN A 36 7.20 -9.12 -2.71
C GLN A 36 7.19 -10.20 -1.62
N LEU A 37 6.00 -10.54 -1.11
CA LEU A 37 5.84 -11.51 -0.01
C LEU A 37 5.27 -12.86 -0.44
N ASP A 38 4.57 -12.91 -1.58
CA ASP A 38 3.80 -14.07 -2.03
C ASP A 38 4.17 -14.43 -3.48
N ILE A 39 5.05 -15.41 -3.65
CA ILE A 39 5.53 -15.82 -4.98
C ILE A 39 4.41 -16.32 -5.90
N GLU A 40 3.26 -16.73 -5.35
CA GLU A 40 2.10 -17.15 -6.15
C GLU A 40 1.29 -15.96 -6.67
N LEU A 41 1.44 -14.79 -6.04
CA LEU A 41 0.77 -13.53 -6.40
C LEU A 41 1.81 -12.40 -6.60
N PRO A 42 2.63 -12.44 -7.67
CA PRO A 42 3.72 -11.49 -7.88
C PRO A 42 3.26 -10.03 -8.04
N GLY A 43 2.03 -9.82 -8.52
CA GLY A 43 1.41 -8.50 -8.61
C GLY A 43 0.96 -7.91 -7.28
N ARG A 44 0.95 -8.72 -6.20
CA ARG A 44 0.60 -8.28 -4.85
C ARG A 44 1.86 -8.07 -4.02
N MET A 45 2.02 -6.85 -3.51
CA MET A 45 3.23 -6.43 -2.80
C MET A 45 2.90 -5.55 -1.60
N LEU A 46 3.83 -5.44 -0.66
CA LEU A 46 3.81 -4.37 0.33
C LEU A 46 4.69 -3.21 -0.14
N GLY A 47 4.18 -1.99 0.00
CA GLY A 47 4.96 -0.76 -0.14
C GLY A 47 5.24 -0.17 1.23
N THR A 48 6.48 0.17 1.55
CA THR A 48 6.86 0.85 2.78
C THR A 48 7.48 2.21 2.47
N CYS A 49 7.00 3.25 3.14
CA CYS A 49 7.59 4.57 3.03
C CYS A 49 8.64 4.76 4.12
N GLU A 50 9.89 5.01 3.74
CA GLU A 50 10.96 5.21 4.72
C GLU A 50 10.86 6.54 5.48
N LEU A 51 10.15 7.52 4.95
CA LEU A 51 10.00 8.84 5.57
C LEU A 51 8.87 8.87 6.62
N CYS A 52 7.64 8.59 6.20
CA CYS A 52 6.47 8.68 7.09
C CYS A 52 6.11 7.34 7.75
N LYS A 53 6.83 6.26 7.42
CA LYS A 53 6.60 4.90 7.93
C LYS A 53 5.20 4.35 7.65
N ALA A 54 4.49 4.92 6.66
CA ALA A 54 3.22 4.38 6.16
C ALA A 54 3.45 3.10 5.37
N TRP A 55 2.48 2.19 5.46
CA TRP A 55 2.49 0.91 4.77
C TRP A 55 1.34 0.85 3.77
N TYR A 56 1.59 0.23 2.63
CA TYR A 56 0.62 0.10 1.55
C TYR A 56 0.52 -1.35 1.13
N LEU A 57 -0.70 -1.81 0.83
CA LEU A 57 -0.91 -3.01 0.05
C LEU A 57 -1.09 -2.60 -1.41
N ILE A 58 -0.22 -3.09 -2.29
CA ILE A 58 -0.22 -2.78 -3.71
C ILE A 58 -0.73 -4.00 -4.47
N ASP A 59 -1.66 -3.78 -5.39
CA ASP A 59 -2.16 -4.77 -6.33
C ASP A 59 -2.01 -4.21 -7.75
N LEU A 60 -0.93 -4.63 -8.42
CA LEU A 60 -0.60 -4.19 -9.77
C LEU A 60 -1.60 -4.69 -10.81
N GLU A 61 -2.14 -5.91 -10.63
CA GLU A 61 -3.15 -6.47 -11.54
C GLU A 61 -4.48 -5.72 -11.42
N GLY A 62 -4.85 -5.38 -10.17
CA GLY A 62 -5.99 -4.53 -9.88
C GLY A 62 -5.77 -3.05 -10.22
N GLY A 63 -4.52 -2.62 -10.45
CA GLY A 63 -4.17 -1.22 -10.68
C GLY A 63 -4.50 -0.33 -9.48
N VAL A 64 -4.31 -0.84 -8.26
CA VAL A 64 -4.65 -0.12 -7.03
C VAL A 64 -3.57 -0.27 -5.97
N MET A 65 -3.52 0.69 -5.07
CA MET A 65 -2.87 0.53 -3.78
C MET A 65 -3.77 1.03 -2.66
N VAL A 66 -3.57 0.49 -1.47
CA VAL A 66 -4.36 0.83 -0.29
C VAL A 66 -3.43 1.19 0.85
N LEU A 67 -3.65 2.34 1.47
CA LEU A 67 -2.95 2.72 2.71
C LEU A 67 -3.43 1.81 3.84
N LEU A 68 -2.52 1.07 4.45
CA LEU A 68 -2.82 0.23 5.61
C LEU A 68 -3.01 1.10 6.87
N PRO A 69 -3.97 0.73 7.74
CA PRO A 69 -4.19 1.45 8.99
C PRO A 69 -2.97 1.35 9.90
N ASP A 70 -2.67 2.44 10.59
CA ASP A 70 -1.65 2.48 11.62
C ASP A 70 -2.22 2.23 13.02
N GLU A 71 -1.36 2.32 14.03
CA GLU A 71 -1.75 2.09 15.42
C GLU A 71 -2.84 3.06 15.90
N SER A 72 -2.84 4.30 15.42
CA SER A 72 -3.83 5.33 15.78
C SER A 72 -5.20 4.95 15.25
N ASP A 73 -5.26 4.49 14.00
CA ASP A 73 -6.50 4.06 13.35
C ASP A 73 -7.12 2.85 14.07
N LEU A 74 -6.28 1.91 14.50
CA LEU A 74 -6.72 0.70 15.20
C LEU A 74 -7.17 0.97 16.65
N ARG A 75 -6.65 2.03 17.28
CA ARG A 75 -7.02 2.45 18.64
C ARG A 75 -8.28 3.33 18.68
N GLY A 76 -8.74 3.84 17.53
CA GLY A 76 -9.98 4.63 17.43
C GLY A 76 -9.97 5.96 18.21
N ILE A 77 -8.80 6.61 18.30
CA ILE A 77 -8.58 7.86 19.04
C ILE A 77 -8.89 9.08 18.15
#